data_AF-A0A1H0SXL0-F1
#
_entry.id   AF-A0A1H0SXL0-F1
#
_cell.length_a   1.000
_cell.length_b   1.000
_cell.length_c   1.000
_cell.angle_alpha   90.00
_cell.angle_beta   90.00
_cell.angle_gamma   90.00
#
_symmetry.space_group_name_H-M   'P 1'
#
loop_
_entity.id
_entity.type
_entity.pdbx_description
1 polymer ?
#
loop_
_entity_poly.entity_id
_entity_poly.type
_entity_poly.pdbx_seq_one_letter_code
_entity_poly.pdbx_strand_id
1 'polypeptide(L)'
;MKKVNLIFASLIVIAIVGFFIFSGMTKSFEDNVPKELLSEVTSVEILRTFDNKEVVIEDKYGIDEVMSSFSNARLKESKIHKIESTDSYWITIRANNERKFGITVYDEEYLIVYDYESSEVHNYQIKDGFSITTIEKIFE
;
A
#
# COMPACT_ATOMS: atom_id res chain seq x y z
N MET A 1 15.77 8.26 24.65
CA MET A 1 16.23 7.99 23.26
C MET A 1 15.16 7.31 22.40
N LYS A 2 14.45 6.25 22.84
CA LYS A 2 13.44 5.55 22.00
C LYS A 2 12.30 6.42 21.41
N LYS A 3 11.83 7.46 22.11
CA LYS A 3 10.72 8.32 21.61
C LYS A 3 11.08 9.24 20.44
N VAL A 4 12.37 9.51 20.20
CA VAL A 4 12.79 10.44 19.13
C VAL A 4 12.71 9.78 17.75
N ASN A 5 13.05 8.50 17.65
CA ASN A 5 13.02 7.76 16.38
C ASN A 5 11.60 7.59 15.83
N LEU A 6 10.60 7.33 16.69
CA LEU A 6 9.19 7.26 16.29
C LEU A 6 8.68 8.58 15.71
N ILE A 7 9.07 9.72 16.29
CA ILE A 7 8.71 11.05 15.80
C ILE A 7 9.40 11.36 14.46
N PHE A 8 10.63 10.86 14.24
CA PHE A 8 11.33 11.03 12.97
C PHE A 8 10.75 10.15 11.85
N ALA A 9 10.37 8.90 12.14
CA ALA A 9 9.75 8.01 11.16
C ALA A 9 8.41 8.58 10.66
N SER A 10 7.55 9.03 11.57
CA SER A 10 6.27 9.63 11.20
C SER A 10 6.41 10.97 10.49
N LEU A 11 7.37 11.82 10.89
CA LEU A 11 7.72 13.04 10.13
C LEU A 11 8.17 12.74 8.70
N ILE A 12 8.86 11.63 8.46
CA ILE A 12 9.30 11.22 7.11
C ILE A 12 8.12 10.70 6.29
N VAL A 13 7.22 9.88 6.86
CA VAL A 13 5.97 9.45 6.18
C VAL A 13 5.10 10.66 5.84
N ILE A 14 4.90 11.59 6.78
CA ILE A 14 4.14 12.83 6.56
C ILE A 14 4.82 13.74 5.52
N ALA A 15 6.15 13.80 5.47
CA ALA A 15 6.87 14.55 4.44
C ALA A 15 6.74 13.90 3.05
N ILE A 16 6.72 12.57 2.98
CA ILE A 16 6.53 11.78 1.75
C ILE A 16 5.10 11.96 1.22
N VAL A 17 4.09 11.73 2.07
CA VAL A 17 2.66 11.94 1.75
C VAL A 17 2.38 13.41 1.40
N GLY A 18 2.89 14.36 2.19
CA GLY A 18 2.77 15.80 1.93
C GLY A 18 3.43 16.27 0.63
N PHE A 19 4.51 15.60 0.19
CA PHE A 19 5.15 15.85 -1.10
C PHE A 19 4.33 15.31 -2.29
N PHE A 20 3.54 14.24 -2.09
CA PHE A 20 2.60 13.75 -3.10
C PHE A 20 1.41 14.69 -3.31
N ILE A 21 0.83 15.22 -2.22
CA ILE A 21 -0.30 16.16 -2.28
C ILE A 21 0.00 17.39 -3.17
N PHE A 22 1.26 17.84 -3.22
CA PHE A 22 1.60 19.12 -3.87
C PHE A 22 2.02 19.02 -5.35
N SER A 23 2.35 17.84 -5.87
CA SER A 23 3.15 17.73 -7.10
C SER A 23 2.43 17.26 -8.37
N GLY A 24 1.23 16.64 -8.28
CA GLY A 24 0.34 16.37 -9.42
C GLY A 24 0.92 15.47 -10.54
N MET A 25 2.06 14.82 -10.31
CA MET A 25 2.75 13.97 -11.29
C MET A 25 2.48 12.48 -11.03
N THR A 26 2.11 11.75 -12.08
CA THR A 26 2.18 10.28 -12.09
C THR A 26 3.65 9.83 -12.02
N LYS A 27 4.03 9.14 -10.95
CA LYS A 27 5.35 8.51 -10.75
C LYS A 27 5.21 7.08 -10.21
N SER A 28 6.30 6.32 -10.26
CA SER A 28 6.33 4.94 -9.75
C SER A 28 6.31 4.93 -8.22
N PHE A 29 5.77 3.88 -7.60
CA PHE A 29 5.83 3.69 -6.14
C PHE A 29 7.27 3.43 -5.67
N GLU A 30 8.16 2.94 -6.55
CA GLU A 30 9.59 2.80 -6.26
C GLU A 30 10.33 4.15 -6.13
N ASP A 31 9.84 5.23 -6.74
CA ASP A 31 10.32 6.61 -6.47
C ASP A 31 9.91 7.11 -5.06
N ASN A 32 8.98 6.40 -4.40
CA ASN A 32 8.14 6.93 -3.33
C ASN A 32 8.26 6.15 -2.01
N VAL A 33 8.76 4.91 -2.04
CA VAL A 33 8.98 4.07 -0.84
C VAL A 33 10.47 3.76 -0.70
N PRO A 34 11.17 4.37 0.28
CA PRO A 34 12.55 4.05 0.58
C PRO A 34 12.74 2.56 0.86
N LYS A 35 13.83 1.96 0.37
CA LYS A 35 14.16 0.54 0.63
C LYS A 35 14.33 0.22 2.11
N GLU A 36 14.62 1.23 2.92
CA GLU A 36 14.64 1.13 4.39
C GLU A 36 13.24 0.83 4.97
N LEU A 37 12.18 1.39 4.40
CA LEU A 37 10.79 1.15 4.83
C LEU A 37 10.37 -0.31 4.55
N LEU A 38 10.79 -0.89 3.42
CA LEU A 38 10.63 -2.33 3.13
C LEU A 38 11.36 -3.20 4.16
N SER A 39 12.49 -2.74 4.69
CA SER A 39 13.25 -3.50 5.71
C SER A 39 12.62 -3.52 7.10
N GLU A 40 11.62 -2.67 7.34
CA GLU A 40 10.84 -2.63 8.59
C GLU A 40 9.48 -3.36 8.50
N VAL A 41 9.03 -3.75 7.30
CA VAL A 41 7.80 -4.56 7.13
C VAL A 41 8.04 -5.94 7.74
N THR A 42 7.21 -6.29 8.72
CA THR A 42 7.27 -7.57 9.44
C THR A 42 6.22 -8.56 8.97
N SER A 43 5.10 -8.06 8.41
CA SER A 43 4.11 -8.91 7.75
C SER A 43 3.18 -8.13 6.83
N VAL A 44 2.61 -8.84 5.86
CA VAL A 44 1.53 -8.37 4.99
C VAL A 44 0.36 -9.34 5.11
N GLU A 45 -0.82 -8.83 5.45
CA GLU A 45 -2.07 -9.60 5.50
C GLU A 45 -2.90 -9.23 4.27
N ILE A 46 -3.42 -10.21 3.53
CA ILE A 46 -4.22 -10.00 2.32
C ILE A 46 -5.55 -10.74 2.48
N LEU A 47 -6.64 -9.98 2.56
CA LEU A 47 -8.01 -10.49 2.54
C LEU A 47 -8.61 -10.27 1.15
N ARG A 48 -9.05 -11.35 0.51
CA ARG A 48 -9.80 -11.33 -0.76
C ARG A 48 -11.30 -11.31 -0.47
N THR A 49 -12.00 -10.25 -0.88
CA THR A 49 -13.36 -10.01 -0.33
C THR A 49 -14.44 -10.92 -0.89
N PHE A 50 -14.25 -11.56 -2.04
CA PHE A 50 -15.31 -12.37 -2.67
C PHE A 50 -15.53 -13.71 -1.97
N ASP A 51 -14.46 -14.37 -1.53
CA ASP A 51 -14.50 -15.64 -0.80
C ASP A 51 -14.04 -15.52 0.66
N ASN A 52 -13.71 -14.30 1.12
CA ASN A 52 -13.19 -13.99 2.45
C ASN A 52 -11.96 -14.83 2.83
N LYS A 53 -11.15 -15.22 1.84
CA LYS A 53 -9.86 -15.86 2.12
C LYS A 53 -8.86 -14.82 2.60
N GLU A 54 -8.14 -15.16 3.66
CA GLU A 54 -7.08 -14.36 4.25
C GLU A 54 -5.77 -15.14 4.18
N VAL A 55 -4.70 -14.47 3.73
CA VAL A 55 -3.32 -14.99 3.77
C VAL A 55 -2.46 -13.99 4.53
N VAL A 56 -1.60 -14.51 5.41
CA VAL A 56 -0.61 -13.72 6.16
C VAL A 56 0.78 -14.13 5.68
N ILE A 57 1.55 -13.16 5.22
CA ILE A 57 2.90 -13.33 4.71
C ILE A 57 3.87 -12.69 5.70
N GLU A 58 4.75 -13.50 6.29
CA GLU A 58 5.76 -13.06 7.25
C GLU A 58 7.20 -13.28 6.73
N ASP A 59 7.37 -14.06 5.66
CA ASP A 59 8.67 -14.28 5.07
C ASP A 59 9.06 -13.11 4.16
N LYS A 60 10.37 -12.80 4.14
CA LYS A 60 10.88 -11.65 3.41
C LYS A 60 10.64 -11.74 1.90
N TYR A 61 10.66 -12.93 1.30
CA TYR A 61 10.54 -13.07 -0.15
C TYR A 61 9.11 -12.75 -0.60
N GLY A 62 8.09 -13.30 0.07
CA GLY A 62 6.69 -12.95 -0.19
C GLY A 62 6.37 -11.49 0.10
N ILE A 63 6.95 -10.90 1.15
CA ILE A 63 6.83 -9.45 1.43
C ILE A 63 7.43 -8.63 0.29
N ASP A 64 8.67 -8.92 -0.12
CA ASP A 64 9.35 -8.21 -1.21
C ASP A 64 8.58 -8.37 -2.54
N GLU A 65 8.01 -9.56 -2.83
CA GLU A 65 7.18 -9.82 -4.02
C GLU A 65 5.91 -8.96 -4.03
N VAL A 66 5.12 -8.97 -2.96
CA VAL A 66 3.90 -8.14 -2.86
C VAL A 66 4.22 -6.66 -2.95
N MET A 67 5.26 -6.19 -2.26
CA MET A 67 5.63 -4.78 -2.31
C MET A 67 6.13 -4.37 -3.71
N SER A 68 6.77 -5.28 -4.46
CA SER A 68 7.17 -5.04 -5.86
C SER A 68 5.99 -4.99 -6.85
N SER A 69 4.86 -5.65 -6.57
CA SER A 69 3.66 -5.51 -7.40
C SER A 69 3.08 -4.09 -7.33
N PHE A 70 3.25 -3.42 -6.20
CA PHE A 70 2.91 -2.00 -6.06
C PHE A 70 4.01 -1.08 -6.60
N SER A 71 5.29 -1.43 -6.49
CA SER A 71 6.41 -0.55 -6.87
C SER A 71 6.36 -0.01 -8.30
N ASN A 72 5.84 -0.82 -9.22
CA ASN A 72 5.70 -0.49 -10.64
C ASN A 72 4.42 0.30 -10.98
N ALA A 73 3.45 0.39 -10.06
CA ALA A 73 2.16 1.03 -10.31
C ALA A 73 2.30 2.54 -10.53
N ARG A 74 1.77 3.04 -11.65
CA ARG A 74 1.69 4.48 -11.93
C ARG A 74 0.33 5.02 -11.53
N LEU A 75 0.29 5.72 -10.39
CA LEU A 75 -0.94 6.20 -9.76
C LEU A 75 -1.23 7.66 -10.10
N LYS A 76 -2.52 8.00 -10.25
CA LYS A 76 -3.00 9.38 -10.34
C LYS A 76 -4.00 9.65 -9.21
N GLU A 77 -3.78 10.71 -8.42
CA GLU A 77 -4.74 11.13 -7.39
C GLU A 77 -6.13 11.38 -8.00
N SER A 78 -7.15 10.87 -7.34
CA SER A 78 -8.53 10.87 -7.80
C SER A 78 -9.46 11.20 -6.66
N LYS A 79 -10.36 12.17 -6.87
CA LYS A 79 -11.53 12.32 -6.01
C LYS A 79 -12.53 11.23 -6.39
N ILE A 80 -12.32 10.02 -5.88
CA ILE A 80 -13.21 8.88 -6.10
C ILE A 80 -14.54 9.18 -5.42
N HIS A 81 -15.62 9.28 -6.20
CA HIS A 81 -16.99 9.52 -5.69
C HIS A 81 -17.84 8.25 -5.70
N LYS A 82 -17.48 7.26 -6.52
CA LYS A 82 -18.11 5.95 -6.60
C LYS A 82 -17.09 4.97 -7.17
N ILE A 83 -17.05 3.76 -6.60
CA ILE A 83 -16.32 2.63 -7.16
C ILE A 83 -17.38 1.62 -7.58
N GLU A 84 -17.39 1.25 -8.86
CA GLU A 84 -18.10 0.08 -9.35
C GLU A 84 -17.03 -0.97 -9.62
N SER A 85 -16.89 -1.91 -8.69
CA SER A 85 -15.84 -2.92 -8.70
C SER A 85 -16.47 -4.27 -8.40
N THR A 86 -15.98 -5.29 -9.08
CA THR A 86 -16.44 -6.67 -8.91
C THR A 86 -15.77 -7.33 -7.72
N ASP A 87 -14.45 -7.19 -7.61
CA ASP A 87 -13.64 -7.81 -6.56
C ASP A 87 -12.66 -6.82 -5.94
N SER A 88 -12.42 -6.98 -4.63
CA SER A 88 -11.45 -6.15 -3.91
C SER A 88 -10.52 -6.97 -3.02
N TYR A 89 -9.32 -6.42 -2.83
CA TYR A 89 -8.27 -6.99 -2.01
C TYR A 89 -7.91 -5.99 -0.92
N TRP A 90 -8.05 -6.38 0.33
CA TRP A 90 -7.74 -5.56 1.50
C TRP A 90 -6.40 -6.03 2.06
N ILE A 91 -5.39 -5.18 1.93
CA ILE A 91 -3.99 -5.49 2.22
C ILE A 91 -3.58 -4.66 3.44
N THR A 92 -3.18 -5.31 4.53
CA THR A 92 -2.68 -4.65 5.74
C THR A 92 -1.18 -4.84 5.85
N ILE A 93 -0.43 -3.75 5.75
CA ILE A 93 1.03 -3.73 5.94
C ILE A 93 1.32 -3.47 7.41
N ARG A 94 2.10 -4.36 8.03
CA ARG A 94 2.56 -4.24 9.41
C ARG A 94 4.07 -4.06 9.50
N ALA A 95 4.49 -3.19 10.41
CA ALA A 95 5.89 -3.02 10.80
C ALA A 95 5.97 -3.03 12.33
N ASN A 96 6.91 -3.77 12.89
CA ASN A 96 7.07 -3.94 14.35
C ASN A 96 5.76 -4.39 15.06
N ASN A 97 4.99 -5.28 14.42
CA ASN A 97 3.66 -5.76 14.85
C ASN A 97 2.54 -4.70 14.94
N GLU A 98 2.78 -3.48 14.46
CA GLU A 98 1.75 -2.42 14.36
C GLU A 98 1.27 -2.29 12.90
N ARG A 99 -0.04 -2.07 12.70
CA ARG A 99 -0.58 -1.71 11.38
C ARG A 99 -0.06 -0.33 11.00
N LYS A 100 0.53 -0.20 9.81
CA LYS A 100 1.02 1.08 9.26
C LYS A 100 0.13 1.57 8.13
N PHE A 101 -0.12 0.71 7.15
CA PHE A 101 -0.97 1.03 6.02
C PHE A 101 -2.04 -0.03 5.79
N GLY A 102 -3.24 0.41 5.44
CA GLY A 102 -4.25 -0.39 4.77
C GLY A 102 -4.28 0.01 3.30
N ILE A 103 -4.30 -0.95 2.39
CA ILE A 103 -4.45 -0.71 0.96
C ILE A 103 -5.68 -1.49 0.50
N THR A 104 -6.67 -0.81 -0.07
CA THR A 104 -7.76 -1.47 -0.77
C THR A 104 -7.54 -1.34 -2.26
N VAL A 105 -7.35 -2.46 -2.94
CA VAL A 105 -7.29 -2.53 -4.40
C VAL A 105 -8.66 -2.97 -4.92
N TYR A 106 -9.16 -2.28 -5.93
CA TYR A 106 -10.43 -2.57 -6.60
C TYR A 106 -10.12 -2.91 -8.07
N ASP A 107 -10.29 -4.20 -8.39
CA ASP A 107 -9.86 -4.82 -9.66
C ASP A 107 -8.42 -4.37 -10.03
N GLU A 108 -8.18 -3.82 -11.22
CA GLU A 108 -6.89 -3.16 -11.59
C GLU A 108 -7.05 -1.64 -11.82
N GLU A 109 -8.19 -1.05 -11.43
CA GLU A 109 -8.53 0.35 -11.79
C GLU A 109 -8.27 1.37 -10.68
N TYR A 110 -8.54 1.00 -9.42
CA TYR A 110 -8.51 1.93 -8.29
C TYR A 110 -7.78 1.36 -7.08
N LEU A 111 -7.11 2.25 -6.36
CA LEU A 111 -6.37 1.94 -5.15
C LEU A 111 -6.63 3.01 -4.09
N ILE A 112 -7.04 2.59 -2.91
CA ILE A 112 -7.18 3.44 -1.72
C ILE A 112 -6.05 3.08 -0.76
N VAL A 113 -5.33 4.09 -0.24
CA VAL A 113 -4.40 3.92 0.88
C VAL A 113 -4.98 4.58 2.12
N TYR A 114 -5.02 3.85 3.22
CA TYR A 114 -5.30 4.35 4.55
C TYR A 114 -4.03 4.32 5.40
N ASP A 115 -3.65 5.45 5.97
CA ASP A 115 -2.56 5.55 6.95
C ASP A 115 -3.14 5.39 8.36
N TYR A 116 -2.70 4.35 9.08
CA TYR A 116 -3.18 4.07 10.43
C TYR A 116 -2.66 5.05 11.51
N GLU A 117 -1.58 5.79 11.24
CA GLU A 117 -1.04 6.79 12.18
C GLU A 117 -1.75 8.13 12.03
N SER A 118 -1.87 8.64 10.81
CA SER A 118 -2.54 9.93 10.54
C SER A 118 -4.06 9.85 10.42
N SER A 119 -4.61 8.64 10.19
CA SER A 119 -6.00 8.40 9.77
C SER A 119 -6.38 9.05 8.43
N GLU A 120 -5.40 9.42 7.59
CA GLU A 120 -5.66 9.95 6.26
C GLU A 120 -6.07 8.85 5.27
N VAL A 121 -6.95 9.20 4.32
CA VAL A 121 -7.40 8.34 3.22
C VAL A 121 -7.00 8.99 1.90
N HIS A 122 -6.13 8.32 1.16
CA HIS A 122 -5.64 8.75 -0.15
C HIS A 122 -6.23 7.87 -1.25
N ASN A 123 -6.73 8.50 -2.30
CA ASN A 123 -7.53 7.85 -3.34
C ASN A 123 -6.83 7.98 -4.70
N TYR A 124 -6.57 6.85 -5.36
CA TYR A 124 -5.82 6.80 -6.60
C TYR A 124 -6.56 6.03 -7.68
N GLN A 125 -6.45 6.51 -8.92
CA GLN A 125 -6.71 5.71 -10.11
C GLN A 125 -5.38 5.13 -10.59
N ILE A 126 -5.33 3.82 -10.79
CA ILE A 126 -4.23 3.11 -11.42
C ILE A 126 -4.21 3.48 -12.92
N LYS A 127 -3.03 3.65 -13.51
CA LYS A 127 -2.88 3.92 -14.95
C LYS A 127 -2.28 2.75 -15.72
N ASP A 128 -1.28 2.11 -15.13
CA ASP A 128 -0.66 0.86 -15.55
C ASP A 128 0.38 0.46 -14.49
N GLY A 129 1.13 -0.62 -14.76
CA GLY A 129 2.27 -1.07 -13.95
C GLY A 129 1.90 -1.84 -12.69
N PHE A 130 0.62 -1.88 -12.33
CA PHE A 130 0.06 -2.84 -11.38
C PHE A 130 -0.49 -4.06 -12.15
N SER A 131 -0.47 -5.25 -11.53
CA SER A 131 -1.23 -6.39 -12.00
C SER A 131 -1.78 -7.19 -10.83
N ILE A 132 -3.10 -7.40 -10.79
CA ILE A 132 -3.77 -8.10 -9.69
C ILE A 132 -3.41 -9.59 -9.67
N THR A 133 -3.00 -10.14 -10.81
CA THR A 133 -2.57 -11.54 -10.95
C THR A 133 -1.41 -11.93 -10.02
N THR A 134 -0.58 -10.97 -9.58
CA THR A 134 0.47 -11.23 -8.57
C THR A 134 -0.13 -11.43 -7.18
N ILE A 135 -1.20 -10.70 -6.84
CA ILE A 135 -1.94 -10.87 -5.60
C ILE A 135 -2.81 -12.14 -5.63
N GLU A 136 -3.36 -12.50 -6.79
CA GLU A 136 -4.18 -13.71 -6.96
C GLU A 136 -3.41 -15.01 -6.71
N LYS A 137 -2.18 -15.11 -7.21
CA LYS A 137 -1.30 -16.29 -7.05
C LYS A 137 -0.96 -16.63 -5.61
N ILE A 138 -1.11 -15.69 -4.70
CA ILE A 138 -0.90 -15.89 -3.25
C ILE A 138 -1.98 -16.81 -2.65
N PHE A 139 -3.10 -16.98 -3.36
CA PHE A 139 -4.25 -17.81 -2.94
C PHE A 139 -4.35 -19.16 -3.67
N GLU A 140 -3.33 -19.54 -4.46
CA GLU A 140 -3.22 -20.82 -5.20
C GLU A 140 -2.50 -21.91 -4.37
#